data_AF-A0A930KCV2-F1
#
_entry.id   AF-A0A930KCV2-F1
#
_cell.length_a   1.000
_cell.length_b   1.000
_cell.length_c   1.000
_cell.angle_alpha   90.00
_cell.angle_beta   90.00
_cell.angle_gamma   90.00
#
_symmetry.space_group_name_H-M   'P 1'
#
loop_
_entity.id
_entity.type
_entity.pdbx_description
1 polymer ?
#
loop_
_entity_poly.entity_id
_entity_poly.type
_entity_poly.pdbx_seq_one_letter_code
_entity_poly.pdbx_strand_id
1 'polypeptide(L)' 'MVEFEVKSKKQTIGKKKGQTVYYAVPKSNQHMTLDALCDMIMDETSLSRGDVMNTLITLGKMA' A
#
# COMPACT_ATOMS: atom_id res chain seq x y z
N MET A 1 -5.25 7.93 4.71
CA MET A 1 -4.27 9.04 4.76
C MET A 1 -2.89 8.42 4.61
N VAL A 2 -2.14 8.75 3.56
CA VAL A 2 -0.81 8.16 3.32
C VAL A 2 0.23 8.95 4.11
N GLU A 3 0.96 8.29 5.01
CA GLU A 3 2.05 8.93 5.75
C GLU A 3 3.32 8.98 4.91
N PHE A 4 4.00 10.12 4.93
CA PHE A 4 5.27 10.33 4.25
C PHE A 4 6.39 10.55 5.26
N GLU A 5 7.55 9.97 5.00
CA GLU A 5 8.80 10.28 5.70
C GLU A 5 9.70 11.13 4.80
N VAL A 6 10.47 12.03 5.40
CA VAL A 6 11.46 12.83 4.67
C VAL A 6 12.80 12.11 4.71
N LYS A 7 13.31 11.70 3.55
CA LYS A 7 14.65 11.14 3.40
C LYS A 7 15.58 12.14 2.73
N SER A 8 16.88 12.02 3.03
CA SER A 8 17.93 12.82 2.40
C SER A 8 18.87 11.95 1.57
N LYS A 9 19.26 12.42 0.39
CA LYS A 9 20.33 11.79 -0.41
C LYS A 9 21.27 12.82 -1.02
N LYS A 10 22.54 12.45 -1.21
CA LYS A 10 23.48 13.24 -1.99
C LYS A 10 23.16 13.07 -3.47
N GLN A 11 22.87 14.17 -4.17
CA GLN A 11 22.46 14.09 -5.57
C GLN A 11 23.68 13.85 -6.47
N THR A 12 23.62 12.81 -7.31
CA THR A 12 24.75 12.36 -8.14
C THR A 12 24.79 13.00 -9.53
N ILE A 13 23.69 13.62 -9.97
CA ILE A 13 23.53 14.20 -11.31
C ILE A 13 22.64 15.45 -11.29
N GLY A 14 22.80 16.32 -12.29
CA GLY A 14 21.97 17.52 -12.48
C GLY A 14 22.46 18.78 -11.75
N LYS A 15 21.63 19.82 -11.72
CA LYS A 15 21.99 21.17 -11.22
C LYS A 15 22.40 21.21 -9.75
N LYS A 16 21.97 20.24 -8.94
CA LYS A 16 22.28 20.13 -7.51
C LYS A 16 23.26 18.99 -7.20
N LYS A 17 24.03 18.52 -8.20
CA LYS A 17 25.04 17.47 -8.03
C LYS A 17 26.01 17.83 -6.89
N GLY A 18 26.23 16.87 -5.99
CA GLY A 18 27.08 17.02 -4.82
C GLY A 18 26.40 17.58 -3.57
N GLN A 19 25.19 18.13 -3.68
CA GLN A 19 24.43 18.66 -2.55
C GLN A 19 23.49 17.61 -1.95
N THR A 20 23.20 17.73 -0.65
CA THR A 20 22.19 16.95 0.04
C THR A 20 20.81 17.48 -0.32
N VAL A 21 19.95 16.63 -0.87
CA VAL A 21 18.56 16.96 -1.18
C VAL A 21 17.61 16.15 -0.30
N TYR A 22 16.52 16.78 0.11
CA TYR A 22 15.45 16.16 0.89
C TYR A 22 14.27 15.86 -0.02
N TYR A 23 13.66 14.68 0.16
CA TYR A 23 12.50 14.25 -0.61
C TYR A 23 11.56 13.43 0.27
N ALA A 24 10.27 13.53 -0.01
CA ALA A 24 9.26 12.72 0.64
C ALA A 24 9.21 11.33 -0.01
N VAL A 25 9.14 10.30 0.82
CA VAL A 25 8.81 8.93 0.41
C VAL A 25 7.65 8.43 1.27
N PRO A 26 6.77 7.57 0.75
CA PRO A 26 5.77 6.92 1.57
C PRO A 26 6.47 6.14 2.68
N LYS A 27 6.11 6.40 3.93
CA LYS A 27 6.75 5.89 5.15
C LYS A 27 6.63 4.36 5.27
N SER A 28 5.61 3.80 4.64
CA SER A 28 5.41 2.36 4.45
C SER A 28 4.40 2.17 3.32
N ASN A 29 4.54 1.09 2.54
CA ASN A 29 3.38 0.57 1.83
C ASN A 29 2.42 0.07 2.89
N GLN A 30 1.26 0.71 3.02
CA GLN A 30 0.17 0.23 3.86
C GLN A 30 -0.42 -1.02 3.19
N HIS A 31 0.35 -2.11 3.17
CA HIS A 31 -0.08 -3.41 2.68
C HIS A 31 -1.07 -3.95 3.69
N MET A 32 -2.34 -3.91 3.31
CA MET A 32 -3.38 -4.65 3.99
C MET A 32 -3.16 -6.14 3.77
N THR A 33 -3.23 -6.94 4.82
CA THR A 33 -3.19 -8.40 4.70
C THR A 33 -4.51 -8.90 4.13
N LEU A 34 -4.48 -10.06 3.49
CA LEU A 34 -5.70 -10.70 2.98
C LEU A 34 -6.71 -10.93 4.11
N ASP A 35 -6.23 -11.40 5.27
CA ASP A 35 -7.09 -11.64 6.43
C ASP A 35 -7.75 -10.35 6.94
N ALA A 36 -7.00 -9.25 7.04
CA ALA A 36 -7.56 -7.97 7.46
C ALA A 36 -8.62 -7.44 6.47
N LEU A 37 -8.41 -7.63 5.17
CA LEU A 37 -9.41 -7.29 4.16
C LEU A 37 -10.66 -8.16 4.31
N CYS A 38 -10.49 -9.47 4.49
CA CYS A 38 -11.59 -10.40 4.68
C CYS A 38 -12.40 -10.05 5.94
N ASP A 39 -11.74 -9.74 7.05
CA ASP A 39 -12.36 -9.37 8.31
C ASP A 39 -13.20 -8.10 8.16
N MET A 40 -12.65 -7.06 7.53
CA MET A 40 -13.40 -5.82 7.29
C MET A 40 -14.63 -6.04 6.41
N ILE A 41 -14.52 -6.85 5.34
CA ILE A 41 -15.69 -7.15 4.48
C ILE A 41 -16.73 -7.94 5.27
N MET A 42 -16.32 -8.92 6.09
CA MET A 42 -17.25 -9.69 6.91
C MET A 42 -17.93 -8.83 7.98
N ASP A 43 -17.23 -7.87 8.58
CA ASP A 43 -17.77 -7.00 9.62
C ASP A 43 -18.75 -5.96 9.05
N GLU A 44 -18.50 -5.47 7.83
CA GLU A 44 -19.35 -4.47 7.17
C GLU A 44 -20.49 -5.09 6.34
N THR A 45 -20.48 -6.40 6.12
CA THR A 45 -21.48 -7.10 5.32
C THR A 45 -22.06 -8.32 6.04
N SER A 46 -23.00 -9.03 5.42
CA SER A 46 -23.52 -10.29 5.94
C SER A 46 -22.89 -11.51 5.26
N LEU A 47 -21.78 -11.33 4.55
CA LEU A 47 -21.12 -12.41 3.79
C LEU A 47 -20.32 -13.32 4.71
N SER A 48 -20.31 -14.62 4.40
CA SER A 48 -19.42 -15.55 5.09
C SER A 48 -17.98 -15.40 4.60
N ARG A 49 -17.00 -15.81 5.41
CA ARG A 49 -15.58 -15.83 4.99
C ARG A 49 -15.37 -16.61 3.69
N GLY A 50 -16.14 -17.68 3.49
CA GLY A 50 -16.09 -18.49 2.26
C GLY A 50 -16.55 -17.70 1.04
N ASP A 51 -17.64 -16.95 1.16
CA ASP A 51 -18.15 -16.12 0.08
C ASP A 51 -17.16 -15.01 -0.28
N VAL A 52 -16.60 -14.31 0.72
CA VAL A 52 -15.60 -13.26 0.52
C VAL A 52 -14.38 -13.79 -0.23
N MET A 53 -13.83 -14.92 0.21
CA MET A 53 -12.67 -15.54 -0.45
C MET A 53 -12.98 -15.97 -1.89
N ASN A 54 -14.15 -16.57 -2.11
CA ASN A 54 -14.58 -16.96 -3.46
C ASN A 54 -14.71 -15.75 -4.39
N THR A 55 -15.28 -14.65 -3.90
CA THR A 55 -15.39 -13.41 -4.66
C THR A 55 -14.01 -12.83 -4.99
N LEU A 56 -13.11 -12.75 -4.01
CA LEU A 56 -11.74 -12.23 -4.22
C LEU A 56 -10.94 -13.07 -5.21
N ILE A 57 -11.00 -14.41 -5.10
CA ILE A 57 -10.35 -15.33 -6.04
C ILE A 57 -10.92 -15.15 -7.46
N THR A 58 -12.25 -15.04 -7.57
CA THR A 58 -12.91 -14.86 -8.88
C THR A 58 -12.52 -13.52 -9.50
N LEU A 59 -12.52 -12.44 -8.71
CA LEU A 59 -12.08 -11.13 -9.17
C LEU A 59 -10.62 -11.15 -9.64
N GLY A 60 -9.72 -11.80 -8.89
CA GLY A 60 -8.31 -11.95 -9.26
C GLY A 60 -8.07 -12.76 -10.54
N LYS A 61 -8.99 -13.64 -10.94
CA LYS A 61 -8.95 -14.34 -12.23
C LYS A 61 -9.43 -13.49 -13.41
N MET A 62 -10.20 -12.43 -13.13
CA MET A 62 -10.79 -11.56 -14.15
C MET A 62 -9.94 -10.30 -14.41
N ALA A 63 -9.00 -9.98 -13.53
CA ALA A 63 -8.12 -8.82 -13.60
C ALA A 63 -6.84 -9.08 -14.41
#